data_AF-A0A959WSK9-F1
#
_entry.id   AF-A0A959WSK9-F1
#
_cell.length_a   1.000
_cell.length_b   1.000
_cell.length_c   1.000
_cell.angle_alpha   90.00
_cell.angle_beta   90.00
_cell.angle_gamma   90.00
#
_symmetry.space_group_name_H-M   'P 1'
#
loop_
_entity.id
_entity.type
_entity.pdbx_description
1 polymer ?
#
loop_
_entity_poly.entity_id
_entity_poly.type
_entity_poly.pdbx_seq_one_letter_code
_entity_poly.pdbx_strand_id
1 'polypeptide(L)'
;MADPYATRSPDLSGRPEGPPPWEPEVTRRGGSLIGPDGSFPAGSDFVVVPCRGIGTLAPVALLEPATAVLLWLEHCAEPREASAANALLAGLTGAERPILAIKQGAVGGPADRPGCTEVAPALVAAVLGALPDVRWEPDPDFGYRVPASVPGLGDPEARTLMPRLVYADNDRVYEHAGLVA
;
A
#
# COMPACT_ATOMS: atom_id res chain seq x y z
N MET A 1 7.51 16.30 33.56
CA MET A 1 6.39 16.89 32.80
C MET A 1 6.07 15.88 31.71
N ALA A 2 4.90 15.23 31.74
CA ALA A 2 4.52 14.30 30.68
C ALA A 2 4.32 15.10 29.39
N ASP A 3 4.84 14.61 28.28
CA ASP A 3 4.64 15.23 26.98
C ASP A 3 3.14 15.26 26.66
N PRO A 4 2.50 16.43 26.53
CA PRO A 4 1.08 16.53 26.21
C PRO A 4 0.75 15.96 24.82
N TYR A 5 1.76 15.67 23.99
CA TYR A 5 1.64 15.04 22.69
C TYR A 5 1.95 13.54 22.69
N ALA A 6 2.31 12.95 23.85
CA ALA A 6 2.47 11.50 23.98
C ALA A 6 1.10 10.80 23.97
N THR A 7 0.46 10.75 22.81
CA THR A 7 -0.66 9.85 22.56
C THR A 7 -0.12 8.43 22.62
N ARG A 8 -0.72 7.54 23.43
CA ARG A 8 -0.42 6.10 23.34
C ARG A 8 -0.51 5.67 21.88
N SER A 9 0.55 5.06 21.36
CA SER A 9 0.57 4.54 19.99
C SER A 9 -0.64 3.61 19.82
N PRO A 10 -1.45 3.78 18.75
CA PRO A 10 -2.55 2.87 18.49
C PRO A 10 -2.01 1.45 18.29
N ASP A 11 -2.81 0.46 18.67
CA ASP A 11 -2.59 -0.90 18.19
C ASP A 11 -2.93 -0.95 16.69
N LEU A 12 -1.92 -1.17 15.86
CA LEU A 12 -2.02 -1.29 14.41
C LEU A 12 -1.87 -2.75 13.93
N SER A 13 -1.90 -3.71 14.86
CA SER A 13 -1.75 -5.14 14.54
C SER A 13 -2.94 -5.70 13.77
N GLY A 14 -4.08 -5.00 13.77
CA GLY A 14 -5.27 -5.37 13.00
C GLY A 14 -4.99 -5.52 11.51
N ARG A 15 -5.24 -6.73 10.99
CA ARG A 15 -5.15 -7.04 9.55
C ARG A 15 -6.49 -7.58 9.06
N PRO A 16 -7.09 -6.97 8.03
CA PRO A 16 -8.29 -7.53 7.41
C PRO A 16 -8.04 -8.93 6.88
N GLU A 17 -9.01 -9.81 7.07
CA GLU A 17 -8.99 -11.17 6.53
C GLU A 17 -9.71 -11.26 5.18
N GLY A 18 -9.55 -12.42 4.53
CA GLY A 18 -10.21 -12.72 3.27
C GLY A 18 -9.53 -12.14 2.02
N PRO A 19 -10.17 -12.31 0.85
CA PRO A 19 -9.67 -11.76 -0.40
C PRO A 19 -9.80 -10.23 -0.42
N PRO A 20 -8.83 -9.50 -1.01
CA PRO A 20 -8.94 -8.05 -1.13
C PRO A 20 -10.14 -7.64 -1.98
N PRO A 21 -10.96 -6.67 -1.53
CA PRO A 21 -12.18 -6.28 -2.24
C PRO A 21 -11.90 -5.57 -3.58
N TRP A 22 -10.67 -5.11 -3.80
CA TRP A 22 -10.21 -4.50 -5.05
C TRP A 22 -9.59 -5.51 -6.04
N GLU A 23 -9.42 -6.77 -5.66
CA GLU A 23 -8.81 -7.80 -6.52
C GLU A 23 -9.49 -7.92 -7.90
N PRO A 24 -10.84 -7.90 -8.02
CA PRO A 24 -11.50 -7.96 -9.33
C PRO A 24 -11.14 -6.80 -10.27
N GLU A 25 -10.76 -5.64 -9.73
CA GLU A 25 -10.32 -4.49 -10.52
C GLU A 25 -8.93 -4.70 -11.11
N VAL A 26 -8.03 -5.31 -10.34
CA VAL A 26 -6.68 -5.65 -10.81
C VAL A 26 -6.76 -6.59 -12.00
N THR A 27 -7.50 -7.69 -11.86
CA THR A 27 -7.69 -8.68 -12.94
C THR A 27 -8.33 -8.06 -14.17
N ARG A 28 -9.38 -7.24 -13.99
CA ARG A 28 -10.07 -6.56 -15.11
C ARG A 28 -9.15 -5.63 -15.90
N ARG A 29 -8.07 -5.12 -15.31
CA ARG A 29 -7.11 -4.22 -15.94
C ARG A 29 -5.83 -4.92 -16.40
N GLY A 30 -5.83 -6.25 -16.48
CA GLY A 30 -4.66 -7.00 -16.94
C GLY A 30 -3.56 -7.17 -15.90
N GLY A 31 -3.80 -6.78 -14.64
CA GLY A 31 -2.85 -7.01 -13.56
C GLY A 31 -3.03 -8.38 -12.88
N SER A 32 -2.05 -8.75 -12.07
CA SER A 32 -2.13 -9.97 -11.24
C SER A 32 -1.50 -9.79 -9.87
N LEU A 33 -2.04 -10.49 -8.88
CA LEU A 33 -1.46 -10.54 -7.54
C LEU A 33 -0.24 -11.48 -7.53
N ILE A 34 0.76 -11.14 -6.72
CA ILE A 34 1.86 -12.04 -6.37
C ILE A 34 1.33 -13.00 -5.30
N GLY A 35 1.42 -14.29 -5.59
CA GLY A 35 0.95 -15.36 -4.71
C GLY A 35 1.80 -15.53 -3.45
N PRO A 36 1.32 -16.31 -2.47
CA PRO A 36 2.05 -16.58 -1.23
C PRO A 36 3.38 -17.31 -1.45
N ASP A 37 3.53 -18.02 -2.56
CA ASP A 37 4.76 -18.69 -3.01
C ASP A 37 5.69 -17.78 -3.83
N GLY A 38 5.30 -16.51 -4.03
CA GLY A 38 6.03 -15.56 -4.86
C GLY A 38 5.78 -15.72 -6.36
N SER A 39 4.85 -16.59 -6.77
CA SER A 39 4.51 -16.75 -8.17
C SER A 39 3.61 -15.61 -8.67
N PHE A 40 3.76 -15.23 -9.93
CA PHE A 40 2.86 -14.31 -10.62
C PHE A 40 2.82 -14.64 -12.13
N PRO A 41 1.68 -14.46 -12.81
CA PRO A 41 1.57 -14.69 -14.25
C PRO A 41 2.51 -13.81 -15.09
N ALA A 42 3.24 -14.43 -16.03
CA ALA A 42 4.17 -13.73 -16.91
C ALA A 42 3.49 -12.76 -17.89
N GLY A 43 2.19 -12.93 -18.17
CA GLY A 43 1.43 -12.13 -19.14
C GLY A 43 0.75 -10.87 -18.60
N SER A 44 0.87 -10.57 -17.31
CA SER A 44 0.17 -9.42 -16.72
C SER A 44 0.84 -8.09 -17.05
N ASP A 45 0.04 -7.06 -17.32
CA ASP A 45 0.51 -5.70 -17.61
C ASP A 45 1.22 -5.05 -16.41
N PHE A 46 0.82 -5.45 -15.20
CA PHE A 46 1.44 -5.07 -13.94
C PHE A 46 1.23 -6.17 -12.89
N VAL A 47 2.01 -6.13 -11.82
CA VAL A 47 1.91 -7.09 -10.72
C VAL A 47 1.66 -6.38 -9.40
N VAL A 48 0.96 -7.03 -8.48
CA VAL A 48 0.53 -6.45 -7.21
C VAL A 48 0.99 -7.29 -6.03
N VAL A 49 1.67 -6.67 -5.07
CA VAL A 49 1.84 -7.19 -3.71
C VAL A 49 0.56 -6.85 -2.92
N PRO A 50 -0.27 -7.84 -2.53
CA PRO A 50 -1.46 -7.56 -1.71
C PRO A 50 -1.06 -7.27 -0.26
N CYS A 51 -1.03 -6.00 0.11
CA CYS A 51 -0.73 -5.58 1.49
C CYS A 51 -1.99 -5.58 2.35
N ARG A 52 -1.81 -5.82 3.66
CA ARG A 52 -2.89 -5.77 4.66
C ARG A 52 -2.46 -4.93 5.85
N GLY A 53 -3.30 -3.97 6.24
CA GLY A 53 -3.05 -3.19 7.45
C GLY A 53 -3.95 -1.99 7.61
N ILE A 54 -3.95 -1.44 8.81
CA ILE A 54 -4.77 -0.28 9.21
C ILE A 54 -3.92 0.98 9.52
N GLY A 55 -2.62 0.93 9.25
CA GLY A 55 -1.66 1.95 9.66
C GLY A 55 -1.20 2.89 8.55
N THR A 56 0.12 3.03 8.46
CA THR A 56 0.84 4.06 7.71
C THR A 56 1.16 3.71 6.26
N LEU A 57 0.89 2.48 5.81
CA LEU A 57 1.08 2.12 4.40
C LEU A 57 0.13 2.90 3.49
N ALA A 58 0.63 3.37 2.35
CA ALA A 58 -0.21 3.98 1.33
C ALA A 58 -1.27 2.99 0.79
N PRO A 59 -2.47 3.44 0.38
CA PRO A 59 -3.46 2.60 -0.29
C PRO A 59 -2.93 1.94 -1.56
N VAL A 60 -2.16 2.70 -2.36
CA VAL A 60 -1.49 2.23 -3.58
C VAL A 60 -0.09 2.84 -3.60
N ALA A 61 0.93 2.04 -3.89
CA ALA A 61 2.29 2.50 -4.07
C ALA A 61 2.96 1.81 -5.28
N LEU A 62 3.81 2.53 -5.99
CA LEU A 62 4.69 2.00 -7.03
C LEU A 62 6.02 1.59 -6.39
N LEU A 63 6.45 0.36 -6.66
CA LEU A 63 7.55 -0.30 -5.98
C LEU A 63 8.71 -0.56 -6.92
N GLU A 64 9.91 -0.53 -6.34
CA GLU A 64 11.07 -1.21 -6.88
C GLU A 64 11.06 -2.70 -6.50
N PRO A 65 11.72 -3.60 -7.26
CA PRO A 65 11.71 -5.03 -7.01
C PRO A 65 12.09 -5.42 -5.56
N ALA A 66 13.13 -4.81 -4.99
CA ALA A 66 13.57 -5.11 -3.63
C ALA A 66 12.50 -4.76 -2.58
N THR A 67 11.90 -3.58 -2.69
CA THR A 67 10.82 -3.15 -1.78
C THR A 67 9.58 -4.04 -1.92
N ALA A 68 9.27 -4.50 -3.14
CA ALA A 68 8.19 -5.45 -3.38
C ALA A 68 8.41 -6.80 -2.68
N VAL A 69 9.64 -7.32 -2.70
CA VAL A 69 9.98 -8.56 -1.96
C VAL A 69 9.83 -8.37 -0.45
N LEU A 70 10.25 -7.22 0.10
CA LEU A 70 10.08 -6.94 1.53
C LEU A 70 8.60 -6.87 1.94
N LEU A 71 7.79 -6.16 1.17
CA LEU A 71 6.34 -6.10 1.42
C LEU A 71 5.65 -7.45 1.22
N TRP A 72 6.10 -8.23 0.23
CA TRP A 72 5.60 -9.59 0.01
C TRP A 72 5.92 -10.51 1.20
N LEU A 73 7.16 -10.49 1.70
CA LEU A 73 7.56 -11.24 2.90
C LEU A 73 6.70 -10.88 4.11
N GLU A 74 6.36 -9.59 4.25
CA GLU A 74 5.64 -9.11 5.42
C GLU A 74 4.12 -9.38 5.38
N HIS A 75 3.52 -9.40 4.19
CA HIS A 75 2.06 -9.44 4.04
C HIS A 75 1.51 -10.71 3.39
N CYS A 76 2.32 -11.44 2.63
CA CYS A 76 1.83 -12.46 1.70
C CYS A 76 2.55 -13.81 1.79
N ALA A 77 3.86 -13.78 2.01
CA ALA A 77 4.72 -14.95 1.85
C ALA A 77 4.37 -16.08 2.83
N GLU A 78 4.19 -17.28 2.29
CA GLU A 78 3.97 -18.51 3.03
C GLU A 78 4.56 -19.71 2.26
N PRO A 79 5.67 -20.32 2.72
CA PRO A 79 6.49 -19.93 3.88
C PRO A 79 7.39 -18.71 3.59
N ARG A 80 7.83 -18.03 4.66
CA ARG A 80 8.79 -16.90 4.58
C ARG A 80 10.23 -17.40 4.44
N GLU A 81 10.62 -17.75 3.22
CA GLU A 81 11.94 -18.32 2.94
C GLU A 81 12.81 -17.45 2.02
N ALA A 82 14.12 -17.45 2.28
CA ALA A 82 15.10 -16.70 1.50
C ALA A 82 15.19 -17.16 0.04
N SER A 83 15.02 -18.46 -0.21
CA SER A 83 15.00 -19.05 -1.56
C SER A 83 13.86 -18.47 -2.41
N ALA A 84 12.64 -18.45 -1.86
CA ALA A 84 11.46 -17.88 -2.51
C ALA A 84 11.61 -16.36 -2.71
N ALA A 85 12.13 -15.64 -1.70
CA ALA A 85 12.42 -14.21 -1.82
C ALA A 85 13.42 -13.90 -2.95
N ASN A 86 14.49 -14.68 -3.07
CA ASN A 86 15.48 -14.53 -4.14
C ASN A 86 14.89 -14.83 -5.52
N ALA A 87 14.05 -15.86 -5.63
CA ALA A 87 13.37 -16.21 -6.87
C ALA A 87 12.40 -15.10 -7.31
N LEU A 88 11.60 -14.57 -6.37
CA LEU A 88 10.71 -13.44 -6.63
C LEU A 88 11.49 -12.20 -7.07
N LEU A 89 12.58 -11.86 -6.38
CA LEU A 89 13.43 -10.72 -6.73
C LEU A 89 13.96 -10.83 -8.16
N ALA A 90 14.48 -12.01 -8.53
CA ALA A 90 14.96 -12.27 -9.88
C ALA A 90 13.84 -12.12 -10.92
N GLY A 91 12.66 -12.68 -10.64
CA GLY A 91 11.49 -12.57 -11.51
C GLY A 91 11.04 -11.13 -11.72
N LEU A 92 10.90 -10.36 -10.64
CA LEU A 92 10.48 -8.95 -10.70
C LEU A 92 11.50 -8.07 -11.40
N THR A 93 12.80 -8.31 -11.20
CA THR A 93 13.88 -7.54 -11.84
C THR A 93 13.87 -7.72 -13.37
N GLY A 94 13.50 -8.90 -13.86
CA GLY A 94 13.43 -9.18 -15.31
C GLY A 94 12.10 -8.83 -15.98
N ALA A 95 11.06 -8.46 -15.22
CA ALA A 95 9.70 -8.38 -15.74
C ALA A 95 9.34 -7.05 -16.44
N GLU A 96 10.21 -6.03 -16.39
CA GLU A 96 10.07 -4.68 -16.98
C GLU A 96 8.63 -4.14 -16.99
N ARG A 97 7.93 -4.24 -15.86
CA ARG A 97 6.53 -3.82 -15.71
C ARG A 97 6.30 -3.16 -14.36
N PRO A 98 5.23 -2.35 -14.20
CA PRO A 98 4.90 -1.76 -12.91
C PRO A 98 4.67 -2.83 -11.83
N ILE A 99 5.25 -2.59 -10.67
CA ILE A 99 5.04 -3.40 -9.46
C ILE A 99 4.35 -2.51 -8.46
N LEU A 100 3.15 -2.89 -8.03
CA LEU A 100 2.35 -2.10 -7.11
C LEU A 100 2.23 -2.80 -5.75
N ALA A 101 2.21 -2.04 -4.66
CA ALA A 101 1.56 -2.48 -3.43
C ALA A 101 0.15 -1.92 -3.43
N ILE A 102 -0.84 -2.77 -3.13
CA ILE A 102 -2.22 -2.30 -2.91
C ILE A 102 -2.67 -2.82 -1.56
N LYS A 103 -3.14 -1.91 -0.71
CA LYS A 103 -3.53 -2.19 0.66
C LYS A 103 -5.00 -2.57 0.75
N GLN A 104 -5.30 -3.63 1.48
CA GLN A 104 -6.60 -3.89 2.10
C GLN A 104 -6.56 -3.40 3.56
N GLY A 105 -7.57 -2.63 3.96
CA GLY A 105 -7.71 -2.12 5.31
C GLY A 105 -7.91 -0.61 5.32
N ALA A 106 -7.20 0.09 6.20
CA ALA A 106 -7.43 1.50 6.46
C ALA A 106 -6.13 2.29 6.57
N VAL A 107 -6.23 3.61 6.40
CA VAL A 107 -5.18 4.59 6.69
C VAL A 107 -5.55 5.29 7.99
N GLY A 108 -4.60 5.51 8.90
CA GLY A 108 -4.84 6.33 10.08
C GLY A 108 -5.35 5.59 11.31
N GLY A 109 -5.29 4.26 11.35
CA GLY A 109 -5.59 3.45 12.53
C GLY A 109 -6.87 2.61 12.42
N PRO A 110 -7.39 2.09 13.54
CA PRO A 110 -8.63 1.31 13.55
C PRO A 110 -9.84 2.19 13.19
N ALA A 111 -10.93 1.55 12.76
CA ALA A 111 -12.12 2.23 12.23
C ALA A 111 -12.86 3.13 13.25
N ASP A 112 -12.68 2.87 14.54
CA ASP A 112 -13.23 3.69 15.63
C ASP A 112 -12.38 4.93 15.94
N ARG A 113 -11.20 5.07 15.30
CA ARG A 113 -10.31 6.21 15.50
C ARG A 113 -10.72 7.39 14.61
N PRO A 114 -10.94 8.59 15.18
CA PRO A 114 -11.17 9.80 14.40
C PRO A 114 -10.04 10.04 13.39
N GLY A 115 -10.41 10.40 12.16
CA GLY A 115 -9.45 10.61 11.07
C GLY A 115 -8.92 9.35 10.42
N CYS A 116 -9.45 8.18 10.77
CA CYS A 116 -9.20 6.95 10.01
C CYS A 116 -10.00 6.98 8.70
N THR A 117 -9.44 6.42 7.63
CA THR A 117 -10.11 6.25 6.34
C THR A 117 -9.91 4.85 5.81
N GLU A 118 -11.00 4.12 5.58
CA GLU A 118 -10.97 2.82 4.91
C GLU A 118 -10.53 2.96 3.44
N VAL A 119 -9.73 2.02 2.95
CA VAL A 119 -9.33 1.97 1.54
C VAL A 119 -10.48 1.43 0.71
N ALA A 120 -11.25 2.34 0.11
CA ALA A 120 -12.36 1.99 -0.76
C ALA A 120 -11.87 1.33 -2.07
N PRO A 121 -12.53 0.27 -2.58
CA PRO A 121 -12.21 -0.31 -3.89
C PRO A 121 -12.30 0.69 -5.04
N ALA A 122 -13.20 1.67 -4.95
CA ALA A 122 -13.34 2.74 -5.93
C ALA A 122 -12.09 3.63 -6.03
N LEU A 123 -11.41 3.89 -4.90
CA LEU A 123 -10.15 4.63 -4.88
C LEU A 123 -9.07 3.86 -5.66
N VAL A 124 -8.93 2.56 -5.38
CA VAL A 124 -7.98 1.70 -6.10
C VAL A 124 -8.32 1.65 -7.59
N ALA A 125 -9.60 1.53 -7.94
CA ALA A 125 -10.05 1.53 -9.33
C ALA A 125 -9.75 2.83 -10.09
N ALA A 126 -9.86 3.98 -9.41
CA ALA A 126 -9.47 5.26 -9.98
C ALA A 126 -7.97 5.32 -10.27
N VAL A 127 -7.12 4.90 -9.32
CA VAL A 127 -5.66 4.88 -9.51
C VAL A 127 -5.27 3.93 -10.64
N LEU A 128 -5.78 2.70 -10.62
CA LEU A 128 -5.46 1.72 -11.67
C LEU A 128 -5.99 2.15 -13.04
N GLY A 129 -7.11 2.87 -13.09
CA GLY A 129 -7.67 3.39 -14.34
C GLY A 129 -6.91 4.53 -14.96
N ALA A 130 -6.12 5.23 -14.18
CA ALA A 130 -5.24 6.30 -14.65
C ALA A 130 -3.76 5.89 -14.62
N LEU A 131 -3.43 4.61 -14.41
CA LEU A 131 -2.07 4.14 -14.10
C LEU A 131 -0.95 4.75 -14.98
N PRO A 132 -1.10 4.86 -16.32
CA PRO A 132 -0.09 5.48 -17.19
C PRO A 132 0.08 6.99 -16.96
N ASP A 133 -0.95 7.66 -16.47
CA ASP A 133 -1.04 9.12 -16.29
C ASP A 133 -0.91 9.55 -14.81
N VAL A 134 -0.74 8.59 -13.88
CA VAL A 134 -0.48 8.89 -12.48
C VAL A 134 0.87 9.58 -12.34
N ARG A 135 0.88 10.71 -11.64
CA ARG A 135 2.14 11.34 -11.21
C ARG A 135 2.55 10.75 -9.88
N TRP A 136 3.75 10.19 -9.83
CA TRP A 136 4.30 9.50 -8.67
C TRP A 136 5.37 10.34 -7.99
N GLU A 137 5.34 10.46 -6.67
CA GLU A 137 6.40 11.09 -5.88
C GLU A 137 7.01 10.10 -4.88
N PRO A 138 8.30 10.26 -4.51
CA PRO A 138 8.89 9.45 -3.45
C PRO A 138 8.16 9.64 -2.12
N ASP A 139 7.86 8.53 -1.47
CA ASP A 139 7.42 8.52 -0.09
C ASP A 139 8.63 8.67 0.85
N PRO A 140 8.65 9.68 1.73
CA PRO A 140 9.82 9.94 2.58
C PRO A 140 10.03 8.87 3.66
N ASP A 141 9.01 8.07 3.95
CA ASP A 141 9.00 7.16 5.10
C ASP A 141 9.37 5.72 4.68
N PHE A 142 8.90 5.26 3.52
CA PHE A 142 9.05 3.87 3.10
C PHE A 142 9.89 3.66 1.83
N GLY A 143 10.28 4.75 1.14
CA GLY A 143 11.16 4.69 -0.03
C GLY A 143 10.51 4.13 -1.32
N TYR A 144 9.23 3.74 -1.29
CA TYR A 144 8.43 3.55 -2.50
C TYR A 144 7.90 4.87 -3.04
N ARG A 145 7.15 4.85 -4.14
CA ARG A 145 6.49 6.06 -4.68
C ARG A 145 4.98 6.01 -4.47
N VAL A 146 4.39 7.13 -4.05
CA VAL A 146 2.94 7.27 -3.87
C VAL A 146 2.32 8.13 -4.97
N PRO A 147 1.02 7.97 -5.28
CA PRO A 147 0.33 8.83 -6.23
C PRO A 147 0.24 10.26 -5.70
N ALA A 148 0.96 11.19 -6.32
CA ALA A 148 0.88 12.63 -6.06
C ALA A 148 -0.30 13.30 -6.76
N SER A 149 -0.71 12.75 -7.92
CA SER A 149 -1.87 13.22 -8.66
C SER A 149 -2.42 12.07 -9.51
N VAL A 150 -3.74 11.89 -9.46
CA VAL A 150 -4.47 10.88 -10.23
C VAL A 150 -5.56 11.60 -11.04
N PRO A 151 -5.50 11.57 -12.39
CA PRO A 151 -6.54 12.18 -13.23
C PRO A 151 -7.95 11.73 -12.83
N GLY A 152 -8.85 12.71 -12.64
CA GLY A 152 -10.24 12.45 -12.26
C GLY A 152 -10.48 12.17 -10.77
N LEU A 153 -9.44 12.16 -9.93
CA LEU A 153 -9.55 12.05 -8.48
C LEU A 153 -9.40 13.43 -7.81
N GLY A 154 -10.41 13.86 -7.07
CA GLY A 154 -10.40 15.12 -6.33
C GLY A 154 -10.06 14.95 -4.86
N ASP A 155 -10.06 16.07 -4.14
CA ASP A 155 -10.11 16.06 -2.68
C ASP A 155 -11.54 15.76 -2.21
N PRO A 156 -11.73 14.99 -1.11
CA PRO A 156 -10.69 14.51 -0.19
C PRO A 156 -10.02 13.18 -0.57
N GLU A 157 -10.54 12.42 -1.55
CA GLU A 157 -10.10 11.06 -1.85
C GLU A 157 -8.62 10.97 -2.25
N ALA A 158 -8.11 11.96 -2.99
CA ALA A 158 -6.70 12.04 -3.36
C ALA A 158 -5.78 12.10 -2.13
N ARG A 159 -6.21 12.74 -1.04
CA ARG A 159 -5.41 12.87 0.20
C ARG A 159 -5.21 11.54 0.91
N THR A 160 -6.17 10.62 0.80
CA THR A 160 -6.06 9.27 1.38
C THR A 160 -4.90 8.48 0.79
N LEU A 161 -4.46 8.79 -0.44
CA LEU A 161 -3.31 8.15 -1.09
C LEU A 161 -1.98 8.48 -0.39
N MET A 162 -1.95 9.51 0.45
CA MET A 162 -0.78 9.95 1.21
C MET A 162 -1.07 9.93 2.71
N PRO A 163 -0.72 8.82 3.41
CA PRO A 163 -1.01 8.66 4.83
C PRO A 163 -0.61 9.85 5.71
N ARG A 164 0.57 10.45 5.50
CA ARG A 164 1.00 11.67 6.21
C ARG A 164 -0.02 12.81 6.17
N LEU A 165 -0.76 12.97 5.06
CA LEU A 165 -1.78 14.00 4.93
C LEU A 165 -3.04 13.67 5.74
N VAL A 166 -3.46 12.39 5.74
CA VAL A 166 -4.58 11.92 6.56
C VAL A 166 -4.30 12.16 8.05
N TYR A 167 -3.09 11.86 8.52
CA TYR A 167 -2.69 12.15 9.90
C TYR A 167 -2.63 13.66 10.16
N ALA A 168 -2.11 14.46 9.22
CA ALA A 168 -2.03 15.91 9.37
C ALA A 168 -3.40 16.59 9.45
N ASP A 169 -4.35 16.16 8.63
CA ASP A 169 -5.73 16.69 8.60
C ASP A 169 -6.49 16.47 9.91
N ASN A 170 -5.96 15.60 10.78
CA ASN A 170 -6.56 15.23 12.06
C ASN A 170 -5.65 15.58 13.26
N ASP A 171 -4.71 16.51 13.08
CA ASP A 171 -3.76 16.96 14.13
C ASP A 171 -2.90 15.83 14.73
N ARG A 172 -2.62 14.79 13.94
CA ARG A 172 -1.91 13.57 14.36
C ARG A 172 -0.52 13.42 13.73
N VAL A 173 0.12 14.52 13.34
CA VAL A 173 1.45 14.51 12.71
C VAL A 173 2.54 13.84 13.56
N TYR A 174 2.52 14.05 14.88
CA TYR A 174 3.50 13.44 15.79
C TYR A 174 3.26 11.94 15.97
N GLU A 175 2.01 11.50 15.89
CA GLU A 175 1.67 10.09 15.91
C GLU A 175 2.20 9.41 14.64
N HIS A 176 1.99 10.01 13.47
CA HIS A 176 2.56 9.50 12.22
C HIS A 176 4.08 9.39 12.33
N ALA A 177 4.75 10.46 12.75
CA ALA A 177 6.20 10.49 12.91
C ALA A 177 6.69 9.38 13.86
N GLY A 178 6.00 9.14 14.98
CA GLY A 178 6.35 8.07 15.92
C GLY A 178 6.10 6.65 15.40
N LEU A 179 5.28 6.48 14.35
CA LEU A 179 4.98 5.19 13.74
C LEU A 179 5.92 4.82 12.58
N VAL A 180 6.57 5.81 11.97
CA VAL A 180 7.45 5.63 10.79
C VAL A 180 8.93 5.88 11.09
N ALA A 181 9.27 6.34 12.30
CA ALA A 181 10.64 6.60 12.75
C ALA A 181 11.45 5.32 13.04
#